data_AF-A0A350XK08-F1
#
_entry.id   AF-A0A350XK08-F1
#
_cell.length_a   1.000
_cell.length_b   1.000
_cell.length_c   1.000
_cell.angle_alpha   90.00
_cell.angle_beta   90.00
_cell.angle_gamma   90.00
#
_symmetry.space_group_name_H-M   'P 1'
#
loop_
_entity.id
_entity.type
_entity.pdbx_description
1 polymer ?
#
loop_
_entity_poly.entity_id
_entity_poly.type
_entity_poly.pdbx_seq_one_letter_code
_entity_poly.pdbx_strand_id
1 'polypeptide(L)'
;MQWVNALSTRPSLEAAVEEVVERVTAALPTKADLGLVFISAAFASEYTRLMPLLKERLQLPVLIGCSGGGVVGMNPNHEAQEIEGEPGLSLHLAHLPGVNVKAFHIFAESMPDLDSPPDAWVELIGVSPQEQPQFILLADPFSSKVNDLIQGLDFAYPGCVKVGGLASGTARIGGTGLF
;
A
#
# COMPACT_ATOMS: atom_id res chain seq x y z
N MET A 1 -15.81 6.83 9.57
CA MET A 1 -14.49 6.63 8.94
C MET A 1 -13.62 7.83 9.23
N GLN A 2 -12.38 7.63 9.63
CA GLN A 2 -11.39 8.68 9.87
C GLN A 2 -10.08 8.31 9.18
N TRP A 3 -9.41 9.31 8.60
CA TRP A 3 -8.11 9.16 7.95
C TRP A 3 -7.15 10.19 8.50
N VAL A 4 -5.92 9.76 8.75
CA VAL A 4 -4.79 10.65 9.06
C VAL A 4 -3.60 10.25 8.20
N ASN A 5 -2.70 11.18 7.95
CA ASN A 5 -1.44 10.88 7.32
C ASN A 5 -0.34 11.82 7.81
N ALA A 6 0.91 11.39 7.65
CA ALA A 6 2.09 12.18 7.94
C ALA A 6 3.19 11.87 6.93
N LEU A 7 3.95 12.90 6.57
CA LEU A 7 5.11 12.84 5.71
C LEU A 7 6.38 13.16 6.51
N SER A 8 7.41 12.33 6.36
CA SER A 8 8.76 12.59 6.85
C SER A 8 9.73 12.76 5.69
N THR A 9 10.68 13.69 5.84
CA THR A 9 11.83 13.89 4.95
C THR A 9 13.16 13.60 5.65
N ARG A 10 13.13 12.88 6.79
CA ARG A 10 14.34 12.51 7.52
C ARG A 10 15.20 11.60 6.65
N PRO A 11 16.54 11.75 6.66
CA PRO A 11 17.42 10.92 5.84
C PRO A 11 17.65 9.49 6.39
N SER A 12 17.41 9.25 7.69
CA SER A 12 17.45 7.91 8.28
C SER A 12 16.06 7.30 8.23
N LEU A 13 15.96 6.04 7.76
CA LEU A 13 14.69 5.34 7.69
C LEU A 13 14.06 5.18 9.07
N GLU A 14 14.84 4.86 10.11
CA GLU A 14 14.34 4.71 11.47
C GLU A 14 13.77 6.02 12.01
N ALA A 15 14.48 7.14 11.79
CA ALA A 15 14.01 8.45 12.19
C ALA A 15 12.76 8.88 11.41
N ALA A 16 12.70 8.53 10.11
CA ALA A 16 11.52 8.80 9.29
C ALA A 16 10.30 8.01 9.76
N VAL A 17 10.49 6.71 10.06
CA VAL A 17 9.45 5.83 10.61
C VAL A 17 8.98 6.36 11.97
N GLU A 18 9.89 6.69 12.88
CA GLU A 18 9.55 7.27 14.19
C GLU A 18 8.70 8.54 14.02
N GLU A 19 9.14 9.48 13.20
CA GLU A 19 8.45 10.76 12.98
C GLU A 19 7.05 10.57 12.38
N VAL A 20 6.87 9.72 11.36
CA VAL A 20 5.53 9.50 10.79
C VAL A 20 4.62 8.76 11.77
N VAL A 21 5.14 7.76 12.49
CA VAL A 21 4.36 6.97 13.47
C VAL A 21 3.85 7.86 14.60
N GLU A 22 4.72 8.66 15.21
CA GLU A 22 4.34 9.59 16.28
C GLU A 22 3.24 10.55 15.81
N ARG A 23 3.38 11.10 14.61
CA ARG A 23 2.42 12.07 14.07
C ARG A 23 1.06 11.45 13.76
N VAL A 24 1.02 10.29 13.10
CA VAL A 24 -0.27 9.65 12.79
C VAL A 24 -0.97 9.11 14.03
N THR A 25 -0.23 8.59 15.01
CA THR A 25 -0.81 8.08 16.27
C THR A 25 -1.34 9.21 17.14
N ALA A 26 -0.65 10.35 17.19
CA ALA A 26 -1.16 11.55 17.87
C ALA A 26 -2.42 12.11 17.19
N ALA A 27 -2.50 12.03 15.85
CA ALA A 27 -3.63 12.54 15.08
C ALA A 27 -4.85 11.59 15.06
N LEU A 28 -4.65 10.28 15.25
CA LEU A 28 -5.70 9.27 15.24
C LEU A 28 -5.91 8.68 16.64
N PRO A 29 -6.87 9.19 17.42
CA PRO A 29 -7.10 8.74 18.80
C PRO A 29 -7.74 7.34 18.90
N THR A 30 -8.14 6.76 17.77
CA THR A 30 -8.81 5.46 17.67
C THR A 30 -7.88 4.41 17.05
N LYS A 31 -8.18 3.13 17.28
CA LYS A 31 -7.45 2.04 16.63
C LYS A 31 -7.64 2.10 15.11
N ALA A 32 -6.53 2.07 14.37
CA ALA A 32 -6.54 1.94 12.93
C ALA A 32 -6.77 0.50 12.47
N ASP A 33 -7.51 0.36 11.38
CA ASP A 33 -7.88 -0.91 10.76
C ASP A 33 -7.02 -1.18 9.50
N LEU A 34 -6.57 -0.11 8.84
CA LEU A 34 -5.74 -0.14 7.63
C LEU A 34 -4.63 0.91 7.73
N GLY A 35 -3.41 0.51 7.35
CA GLY A 35 -2.31 1.40 7.06
C GLY A 35 -1.89 1.32 5.59
N LEU A 36 -1.54 2.46 5.00
CA LEU A 36 -0.90 2.56 3.69
C LEU A 36 0.44 3.28 3.85
N VAL A 37 1.52 2.70 3.35
CA VAL A 37 2.85 3.30 3.38
C VAL A 37 3.41 3.52 1.98
N PHE A 38 3.95 4.70 1.74
CA PHE A 38 4.63 5.06 0.50
C PHE A 38 6.03 5.54 0.83
N ILE A 39 7.02 4.92 0.21
CA ILE A 39 8.44 5.17 0.50
C ILE A 39 9.19 5.60 -0.77
N SER A 40 10.02 6.63 -0.64
CA SER A 40 10.83 7.14 -1.74
C SER A 40 11.89 6.13 -2.17
N ALA A 41 12.19 6.10 -3.47
CA ALA A 41 13.32 5.37 -4.04
C ALA A 41 14.68 5.71 -3.42
N ALA A 42 14.80 6.86 -2.73
CA ALA A 42 15.99 7.21 -1.95
C ALA A 42 16.31 6.19 -0.84
N PHE A 43 15.33 5.41 -0.37
CA PHE A 43 15.49 4.37 0.64
C PHE A 43 15.62 2.94 0.07
N ALA A 44 15.87 2.77 -1.24
CA ALA A 44 15.81 1.46 -1.90
C ALA A 44 16.66 0.36 -1.23
N SER A 45 17.84 0.70 -0.73
CA SER A 45 18.71 -0.25 0.00
C SER A 45 18.15 -0.72 1.35
N GLU A 46 17.12 -0.05 1.86
CA GLU A 46 16.55 -0.27 3.20
C GLU A 46 15.11 -0.79 3.18
N TYR A 47 14.52 -1.04 2.01
CA TYR A 47 13.12 -1.49 1.87
C TYR A 47 12.80 -2.72 2.73
N THR A 48 13.71 -3.70 2.80
CA THR A 48 13.52 -4.91 3.61
C THR A 48 13.38 -4.62 5.11
N ARG A 49 13.82 -3.44 5.56
CA ARG A 49 13.75 -2.98 6.96
C ARG A 49 12.48 -2.20 7.27
N LEU A 50 11.78 -1.65 6.26
CA LEU A 50 10.61 -0.79 6.45
C LEU A 50 9.49 -1.47 7.26
N MET A 51 9.04 -2.64 6.79
CA MET A 51 7.92 -3.35 7.43
C MET A 51 8.27 -3.85 8.85
N PRO A 52 9.46 -4.42 9.11
CA PRO A 52 9.91 -4.68 10.48
C PRO A 52 9.86 -3.44 11.40
N LEU A 53 10.42 -2.31 10.95
CA LEU A 53 10.47 -1.08 11.76
C LEU A 53 9.08 -0.51 12.06
N LEU A 54 8.15 -0.58 11.10
CA LEU A 54 6.75 -0.18 11.30
C LEU A 54 6.04 -1.12 12.26
N LYS A 55 6.18 -2.43 12.12
CA LYS A 55 5.53 -3.43 12.99
C LYS A 55 6.00 -3.36 14.45
N GLU A 56 7.24 -2.94 14.69
CA GLU A 56 7.76 -2.70 16.04
C GLU A 56 7.04 -1.55 16.76
N ARG A 57 6.57 -0.54 16.01
CA ARG A 57 6.01 0.70 16.57
C ARG A 57 4.50 0.82 16.40
N LEU A 58 3.92 0.11 15.42
CA LEU A 58 2.51 0.12 15.08
C LEU A 58 1.95 -1.29 15.03
N GLN A 59 0.92 -1.53 15.86
CA GLN A 59 0.12 -2.73 15.78
C GLN A 59 -1.10 -2.48 14.89
N LEU A 60 -0.96 -2.82 13.61
CA LEU A 60 -2.02 -2.70 12.60
C LEU A 60 -2.48 -4.08 12.13
N PRO A 61 -3.80 -4.31 11.96
CA PRO A 61 -4.29 -5.55 11.37
C PRO A 61 -3.82 -5.72 9.93
N VAL A 62 -3.85 -4.65 9.16
CA VAL A 62 -3.43 -4.61 7.76
C VAL A 62 -2.57 -3.39 7.51
N LEU A 63 -1.40 -3.61 6.90
CA LEU A 63 -0.50 -2.57 6.42
C LEU A 63 0.00 -3.05 5.06
N ILE A 64 -0.22 -2.24 4.02
CA ILE A 64 0.31 -2.47 2.67
C ILE A 64 1.05 -1.23 2.20
N GLY A 65 1.90 -1.36 1.20
CA GLY A 65 2.57 -0.19 0.65
C GLY A 65 3.32 -0.46 -0.64
N CYS A 66 3.84 0.62 -1.22
CA CYS A 66 4.75 0.50 -2.35
C CYS A 66 5.80 1.62 -2.34
N SER A 67 6.86 1.42 -3.11
CA SER A 67 7.80 2.48 -3.39
C SER A 67 7.25 3.47 -4.42
N GLY A 68 7.68 4.73 -4.32
CA GLY A 68 7.33 5.82 -5.23
C GLY A 68 8.56 6.57 -5.74
N GLY A 69 8.46 7.13 -6.95
CA GLY A 69 9.44 8.12 -7.44
C GLY A 69 9.24 9.47 -6.75
N GLY A 70 7.97 9.79 -6.48
CA GLY A 70 7.52 10.82 -5.56
C GLY A 70 6.71 10.21 -4.41
N VAL A 71 6.72 10.88 -3.26
CA VAL A 71 5.92 10.53 -2.09
C VAL A 71 5.14 11.76 -1.65
N VAL A 72 3.83 11.61 -1.47
CA VAL A 72 2.91 12.67 -1.07
C VAL A 72 2.39 12.42 0.34
N GLY A 73 2.31 13.49 1.14
CA GLY A 73 1.64 13.45 2.45
C GLY A 73 1.57 14.83 3.08
N MET A 74 1.12 14.89 4.32
CA MET A 74 1.00 16.14 5.08
C MET A 74 2.30 16.43 5.85
N ASN A 75 2.85 17.63 5.66
CA ASN A 75 3.98 18.13 6.45
C ASN A 75 3.53 18.51 7.89
N PRO A 76 4.45 18.85 8.82
CA PRO A 76 4.08 19.24 10.20
C PRO A 76 3.16 20.46 10.31
N ASN A 77 3.08 21.30 9.28
CA ASN A 77 2.19 22.45 9.21
C ASN A 77 0.79 22.08 8.67
N HIS A 78 0.51 20.80 8.46
CA HIS A 78 -0.73 20.28 7.86
C HIS A 78 -0.95 20.71 6.40
N GLU A 79 0.13 20.92 5.66
CA GLU A 79 0.09 21.24 4.24
C GLU A 79 0.47 20.01 3.42
N ALA A 80 -0.23 19.79 2.31
CA ALA A 80 0.11 18.72 1.37
C ALA A 80 1.44 19.05 0.69
N GLN A 81 2.36 18.10 0.71
CA GLN A 81 3.68 18.22 0.12
C GLN A 81 4.03 16.94 -0.64
N GLU A 82 4.66 17.11 -1.80
CA GLU A 82 5.26 16.04 -2.59
C GLU A 82 6.78 16.12 -2.48
N ILE A 83 7.42 14.96 -2.35
CA ILE A 83 8.87 14.81 -2.27
C ILE A 83 9.32 13.87 -3.38
N GLU A 84 10.15 14.36 -4.29
CA GLU A 84 10.75 13.58 -5.38
C GLU A 84 12.27 13.59 -5.28
N GLY A 85 12.91 12.44 -5.53
CA GLY A 85 14.37 12.31 -5.58
C GLY A 85 15.11 12.44 -4.24
N GLU A 86 14.40 12.80 -3.16
CA GLU A 86 14.92 12.93 -1.81
C GLU A 86 14.33 11.86 -0.87
N PRO A 87 14.93 11.61 0.31
CA PRO A 87 14.32 10.79 1.35
C PRO A 87 12.91 11.28 1.70
N GLY A 88 11.96 10.36 1.56
CA GLY A 88 10.53 10.64 1.77
C GLY A 88 9.82 9.38 2.25
N LEU A 89 9.04 9.49 3.32
CA LEU A 89 8.19 8.43 3.83
C LEU A 89 6.84 9.01 4.20
N SER A 90 5.78 8.50 3.59
CA SER A 90 4.40 8.87 3.93
C SER A 90 3.68 7.66 4.51
N LEU A 91 3.02 7.86 5.63
CA LEU A 91 2.20 6.86 6.29
C LEU A 91 0.79 7.41 6.45
N HIS A 92 -0.19 6.62 5.99
CA HIS A 92 -1.61 6.90 6.12
C HIS A 92 -2.23 5.84 7.01
N LEU A 93 -3.03 6.24 8.00
CA LEU A 93 -3.81 5.33 8.83
C LEU A 93 -5.31 5.64 8.68
N ALA A 94 -6.11 4.58 8.65
CA ALA A 94 -7.56 4.67 8.57
C ALA A 94 -8.23 3.90 9.70
N HIS A 95 -9.21 4.53 10.34
CA HIS A 95 -10.20 3.86 11.17
C HIS A 95 -11.50 3.67 10.37
N LEU A 96 -11.91 2.42 10.20
CA LEU A 96 -12.96 1.95 9.31
C LEU A 96 -14.00 1.10 10.09
N PRO A 97 -14.87 1.73 10.92
CA PRO A 97 -15.89 1.00 11.65
C PRO A 97 -16.80 0.19 10.73
N GLY A 98 -16.99 -1.10 11.04
CA GLY A 98 -17.88 -1.99 10.29
C GLY A 98 -17.33 -2.46 8.94
N VAL A 99 -16.06 -2.18 8.64
CA VAL A 99 -15.39 -2.65 7.42
C VAL A 99 -14.46 -3.81 7.77
N ASN A 100 -14.58 -4.91 7.02
CA ASN A 100 -13.60 -6.00 7.07
C ASN A 100 -12.47 -5.71 6.09
N VAL A 101 -11.23 -5.63 6.59
CA VAL A 101 -10.05 -5.37 5.77
C VAL A 101 -9.24 -6.66 5.64
N LYS A 102 -8.99 -7.08 4.40
CA LYS A 102 -8.18 -8.27 4.09
C LYS A 102 -7.07 -7.90 3.10
N ALA A 103 -5.82 -8.13 3.49
CA ALA A 103 -4.69 -8.07 2.57
C ALA A 103 -4.52 -9.39 1.83
N PHE A 104 -4.03 -9.29 0.60
CA PHE A 104 -3.61 -10.42 -0.22
C PHE A 104 -2.36 -9.99 -1.01
N HIS A 105 -1.55 -10.98 -1.42
CA HIS A 105 -0.38 -10.76 -2.25
C HIS A 105 -0.37 -11.84 -3.33
N ILE A 106 -0.30 -11.40 -4.59
CA ILE A 106 -0.43 -12.26 -5.77
C ILE A 106 0.88 -12.26 -6.53
N PHE A 107 1.41 -13.44 -6.81
CA PHE A 107 2.53 -13.63 -7.71
C PHE A 107 2.00 -13.85 -9.14
N ALA A 108 2.73 -13.42 -10.16
CA ALA A 108 2.27 -13.50 -11.55
C ALA A 108 2.02 -14.95 -12.01
N GLU A 109 2.78 -15.89 -11.45
CA GLU A 109 2.72 -17.33 -11.72
C GLU A 109 1.52 -17.99 -11.05
N SER A 110 0.96 -17.39 -10.01
CA SER A 110 -0.21 -17.91 -9.30
C SER A 110 -1.54 -17.41 -9.88
N MET A 111 -1.50 -16.51 -10.86
CA MET A 111 -2.71 -15.96 -11.46
C MET A 111 -3.36 -16.95 -12.42
N PRO A 112 -4.69 -17.11 -12.35
CA PRO A 112 -5.44 -17.86 -13.35
C PRO A 112 -5.20 -17.32 -14.76
N ASP A 113 -5.33 -18.18 -15.76
CA ASP A 113 -5.37 -17.75 -17.16
C ASP A 113 -6.67 -16.97 -17.43
N LEU A 114 -6.66 -16.10 -18.44
CA LEU A 114 -7.83 -15.27 -18.80
C LEU A 114 -9.06 -16.08 -19.22
N ASP A 115 -8.86 -17.32 -19.69
CA ASP A 115 -9.94 -18.26 -20.03
C ASP A 115 -10.49 -19.01 -18.80
N SER A 116 -9.94 -18.79 -17.61
CA SER A 116 -10.38 -19.44 -16.37
C SER A 116 -11.75 -18.90 -15.93
N PRO A 117 -12.59 -19.74 -15.31
CA PRO A 117 -13.89 -19.30 -14.80
C PRO A 117 -13.73 -18.27 -13.66
N PRO A 118 -14.78 -17.47 -13.37
CA PRO A 118 -14.77 -16.49 -12.29
C PRO A 118 -14.33 -17.07 -10.94
N ASP A 119 -14.75 -18.31 -10.65
CA ASP A 119 -14.48 -18.98 -9.38
C ASP A 119 -12.98 -19.12 -9.09
N ALA A 120 -12.12 -19.29 -10.11
CA ALA A 120 -10.67 -19.37 -9.92
C ALA A 120 -10.09 -18.04 -9.39
N TRP A 121 -10.63 -16.91 -9.85
CA TRP A 121 -10.26 -15.57 -9.35
C TRP A 121 -10.83 -15.32 -7.96
N VAL A 122 -12.04 -15.81 -7.67
CA VAL A 122 -12.64 -15.75 -6.34
C VAL A 122 -11.83 -16.54 -5.32
N GLU A 123 -11.33 -17.72 -5.70
CA GLU A 123 -10.44 -18.53 -4.87
C GLU A 123 -9.10 -17.84 -4.62
N LEU A 124 -8.52 -17.21 -5.65
CA LEU A 124 -7.27 -16.44 -5.54
C LEU A 124 -7.37 -15.31 -4.50
N ILE A 125 -8.48 -14.56 -4.52
CA ILE A 125 -8.72 -13.44 -3.59
C ILE A 125 -9.22 -13.94 -2.23
N GLY A 126 -10.01 -15.02 -2.24
CA GLY A 126 -10.63 -15.62 -1.07
C GLY A 126 -11.67 -14.72 -0.40
N VAL A 127 -12.39 -13.91 -1.18
CA VAL A 127 -13.53 -13.08 -0.72
C VAL A 127 -14.71 -13.30 -1.66
N SER A 128 -15.89 -13.51 -1.11
CA SER A 128 -17.08 -13.78 -1.91
C SER A 128 -17.52 -12.53 -2.68
N PRO A 129 -17.88 -12.61 -3.98
CA PRO A 129 -18.41 -11.47 -4.74
C PRO A 129 -19.71 -10.89 -4.15
N GLN A 130 -20.47 -11.69 -3.42
CA GLN A 130 -21.69 -11.26 -2.72
C GLN A 130 -21.39 -10.24 -1.61
N GLU A 131 -20.17 -10.20 -1.08
CA GLU A 131 -19.72 -9.18 -0.11
C GLU A 131 -19.45 -7.82 -0.76
N GLN A 132 -19.46 -7.73 -2.10
CA GLN A 132 -19.16 -6.51 -2.86
C GLN A 132 -17.86 -5.82 -2.42
N PRO A 133 -16.71 -6.55 -2.40
CA PRO A 133 -15.46 -5.99 -1.89
C PRO A 133 -14.99 -4.80 -2.73
N GLN A 134 -14.29 -3.87 -2.08
CA GLN A 134 -13.59 -2.78 -2.75
C GLN A 134 -12.09 -3.06 -2.69
N PHE A 135 -11.37 -2.81 -3.78
CA PHE A 135 -9.97 -3.19 -3.93
C PHE A 135 -9.07 -1.96 -3.91
N ILE A 136 -8.00 -2.04 -3.12
CA ILE A 136 -6.81 -1.20 -3.23
C ILE A 136 -5.70 -2.08 -3.80
N LEU A 137 -5.27 -1.82 -5.03
CA LEU A 137 -4.28 -2.61 -5.75
C LEU A 137 -2.98 -1.83 -5.89
N LEU A 138 -1.90 -2.39 -5.36
CA LEU A 138 -0.54 -1.90 -5.60
C LEU A 138 0.18 -2.96 -6.44
N ALA A 139 0.83 -2.55 -7.53
CA ALA A 139 1.49 -3.49 -8.44
C ALA A 139 2.88 -3.03 -8.81
N ASP A 140 3.77 -4.00 -9.01
CA ASP A 140 5.08 -3.75 -9.63
C ASP A 140 4.86 -3.48 -11.14
N PRO A 141 5.33 -2.33 -11.67
CA PRO A 141 5.19 -1.99 -13.10
C PRO A 141 5.93 -2.97 -14.03
N PHE A 142 6.88 -3.75 -13.53
CA PHE A 142 7.60 -4.77 -14.28
C PHE A 142 6.87 -6.12 -14.29
N SER A 143 5.76 -6.25 -13.56
CA SER A 143 4.89 -7.42 -13.65
C SER A 143 4.10 -7.41 -14.95
N SER A 144 4.28 -8.44 -15.77
CA SER A 144 3.70 -8.51 -17.12
C SER A 144 2.18 -8.71 -17.15
N LYS A 145 1.55 -9.04 -16.01
CA LYS A 145 0.16 -9.49 -15.96
C LYS A 145 -0.78 -8.57 -15.17
N VAL A 146 -0.42 -7.31 -14.89
CA VAL A 146 -1.29 -6.37 -14.16
C VAL A 146 -2.62 -6.14 -14.88
N ASN A 147 -2.60 -6.05 -16.21
CA ASN A 147 -3.83 -5.92 -17.01
C ASN A 147 -4.71 -7.17 -16.89
N ASP A 148 -4.11 -8.35 -16.90
CA ASP A 148 -4.83 -9.62 -16.78
C ASP A 148 -5.51 -9.73 -15.40
N LEU A 149 -4.82 -9.28 -14.34
CA LEU A 149 -5.40 -9.20 -12.99
C LEU A 149 -6.64 -8.31 -12.97
N ILE A 150 -6.56 -7.11 -13.53
CA ILE A 150 -7.71 -6.18 -13.53
C ILE A 150 -8.88 -6.79 -14.29
N GLN A 151 -8.63 -7.37 -15.47
CA GLN A 151 -9.68 -8.01 -16.28
C GLN A 151 -10.30 -9.22 -15.57
N GLY A 152 -9.48 -10.08 -14.95
CA GLY A 152 -9.95 -11.21 -14.16
C GLY A 152 -10.82 -10.78 -12.98
N LEU A 153 -10.42 -9.72 -12.29
CA LEU A 153 -11.21 -9.14 -11.20
C LEU A 153 -12.50 -8.47 -11.69
N ASP A 154 -12.51 -7.85 -12.87
CA ASP A 154 -13.75 -7.31 -13.46
C ASP A 154 -14.74 -8.41 -13.84
N PHE A 155 -14.23 -9.56 -14.28
CA PHE A 155 -15.04 -10.72 -14.58
C PHE A 155 -15.63 -11.38 -13.32
N ALA A 156 -14.81 -11.55 -12.27
CA ALA A 156 -15.22 -12.21 -11.03
C ALA A 156 -15.98 -11.32 -10.04
N TYR A 157 -15.70 -10.01 -10.06
CA TYR A 157 -16.28 -9.02 -9.15
C TYR A 157 -16.92 -7.86 -9.92
N PRO A 158 -18.00 -8.13 -10.67
CA PRO A 158 -18.67 -7.11 -11.47
C PRO A 158 -19.23 -6.01 -10.56
N GLY A 159 -18.95 -4.75 -10.93
CA GLY A 159 -19.39 -3.56 -10.17
C GLY A 159 -18.58 -3.22 -8.92
N CYS A 160 -17.60 -4.06 -8.54
CA CYS A 160 -16.71 -3.78 -7.42
C CYS A 160 -15.63 -2.76 -7.80
N VAL A 161 -15.48 -1.73 -6.97
CA VAL A 161 -14.54 -0.61 -7.19
C VAL A 161 -13.10 -1.08 -7.00
N LYS A 162 -12.21 -0.63 -7.90
CA LYS A 162 -10.77 -0.92 -7.87
C LYS A 162 -10.03 0.41 -7.98
N VAL A 163 -9.22 0.72 -6.98
CA VAL A 163 -8.33 1.89 -6.95
C VAL A 163 -6.91 1.40 -6.68
N GLY A 164 -5.91 2.16 -7.09
CA GLY A 164 -4.55 1.65 -6.97
C GLY A 164 -3.49 2.51 -7.62
N GLY A 165 -2.26 1.99 -7.60
CA GLY A 165 -1.10 2.64 -8.17
C GLY A 165 -0.01 1.63 -8.53
N LEU A 166 0.91 2.08 -9.37
CA LEU A 166 2.12 1.32 -9.69
C LEU A 166 3.23 1.74 -8.75
N ALA A 167 3.94 0.76 -8.21
CA ALA A 167 5.21 1.01 -7.55
C ALA A 167 6.16 1.70 -8.54
N SER A 168 6.99 2.59 -8.03
CA SER A 168 8.01 3.24 -8.82
C SER A 168 9.36 3.02 -8.18
N GLY A 169 10.37 2.82 -9.00
CA GLY A 169 11.73 2.57 -8.58
C GLY A 169 12.67 2.84 -9.73
N THR A 170 13.94 3.09 -9.43
CA THR A 170 14.94 3.21 -10.48
C THR A 170 15.55 1.84 -10.72
N ALA A 171 15.54 1.38 -11.98
CA ALA A 171 16.13 0.09 -12.38
C ALA A 171 17.62 -0.03 -12.01
N ARG A 172 18.30 1.10 -11.71
CA ARG A 172 19.71 1.16 -11.30
C ARG A 172 19.95 1.04 -9.78
N ILE A 173 18.97 1.31 -8.91
CA ILE A 173 19.23 1.50 -7.46
C ILE A 173 18.52 0.45 -6.56
N GLY A 174 17.75 -0.50 -7.11
CA GLY A 174 17.24 -1.62 -6.29
C GLY A 174 15.87 -2.20 -6.63
N GLY A 175 15.32 -1.90 -7.81
CA GLY A 175 13.99 -2.39 -8.19
C GLY A 175 12.86 -1.59 -7.56
N THR A 176 11.65 -2.16 -7.57
CA THR A 176 10.49 -1.57 -6.86
C THR A 176 10.24 -2.31 -5.54
N GLY A 177 9.63 -1.61 -4.58
CA GLY A 177 9.20 -2.17 -3.31
C GLY A 177 7.68 -2.35 -3.33
N LEU A 178 7.22 -3.56 -3.00
CA LEU A 178 5.82 -3.87 -2.70
C LEU A 178 5.79 -4.49 -1.30
N PHE A 179 4.95 -3.95 -0.41
CA PHE A 179 4.96 -4.24 1.03
C PHE A 179 3.61 -4.74 1.52
#